data_AF-A0ABD0C4C0-F1
#
_entry.id   AF-A0ABD0C4C0-F1
#
_cell.length_a   1.000
_cell.length_b   1.000
_cell.length_c   1.000
_cell.angle_alpha   90.00
_cell.angle_beta   90.00
_cell.angle_gamma   90.00
#
_symmetry.space_group_name_H-M   'P 1'
#
loop_
_entity.id
_entity.type
_entity.pdbx_description
1 polymer ?
#
loop_
_entity_poly.entity_id
_entity_poly.type
_entity_poly.pdbx_seq_one_letter_code
_entity_poly.pdbx_strand_id
1 'polypeptide(L)'
;MIFYVGAIFVIVTIYPWNKLSSLGSPFVTTFAKVRITAAASIINFVVLTAALSGANSGIYSSSRMLFKLSHDGEAPSPFKHISKRIVPDRAIMGISGGIFIGFVLNVIASQFNHSASDLFVIVFSSSVLPGMIPWFVILLAELRFRRHNKDKMATHPFKLPLYPFTNYFAVAMLLVIVVFMFINPDTRISVIVGALVLIVATVVYLIRHKGEFKKN
;
A
#
# COMPACT_ATOMS: atom_id res chain seq x y z
N MET A 1 -13.17 -8.32 6.51
CA MET A 1 -13.54 -7.36 7.57
C MET A 1 -13.99 -8.05 8.85
N ILE A 2 -14.90 -9.04 8.80
CA ILE A 2 -15.33 -9.80 9.99
C ILE A 2 -14.16 -10.42 10.76
N PHE A 3 -13.23 -11.07 10.05
CA PHE A 3 -12.03 -11.65 10.68
C PHE A 3 -11.14 -10.59 11.36
N TYR A 4 -11.02 -9.39 10.76
CA TYR A 4 -10.18 -8.32 11.28
C TYR A 4 -10.79 -7.69 12.54
N VAL A 5 -12.06 -7.28 12.47
CA VAL A 5 -12.78 -6.66 13.60
C VAL A 5 -12.96 -7.68 14.72
N GLY A 6 -13.33 -8.91 14.40
CA GLY A 6 -13.48 -10.00 15.38
C GLY A 6 -12.15 -10.33 16.07
N ALA A 7 -11.06 -10.41 15.33
CA ALA A 7 -9.75 -10.67 15.93
C ALA A 7 -9.28 -9.53 16.86
N ILE A 8 -9.46 -8.27 16.46
CA ILE A 8 -9.12 -7.11 17.31
C ILE A 8 -9.98 -7.11 18.58
N PHE A 9 -11.28 -7.37 18.44
CA PHE A 9 -12.20 -7.46 19.58
C PHE A 9 -11.74 -8.51 20.59
N VAL A 10 -11.39 -9.71 20.12
CA VAL A 10 -10.88 -10.79 20.97
C VAL A 10 -9.55 -10.40 21.64
N ILE A 11 -8.60 -9.81 20.89
CA ILE A 11 -7.30 -9.40 21.44
C ILE A 11 -7.47 -8.35 22.54
N VAL A 12 -8.27 -7.30 22.30
CA VAL A 12 -8.44 -6.20 23.26
C VAL A 12 -9.22 -6.63 24.51
N THR A 13 -10.08 -7.64 24.38
CA THR A 13 -10.80 -8.24 25.52
C THR A 13 -9.88 -9.08 26.40
N ILE A 14 -8.92 -9.81 25.79
CA ILE A 14 -7.97 -10.67 26.50
C ILE A 14 -6.78 -9.86 27.05
N TYR A 15 -6.37 -8.82 26.33
CA TYR A 15 -5.16 -8.07 26.63
C TYR A 15 -5.45 -6.56 26.67
N PRO A 16 -5.14 -5.90 27.79
CA PRO A 16 -5.51 -4.50 27.95
C PRO A 16 -4.71 -3.65 26.94
N TRP A 17 -5.45 -2.86 26.16
CA TRP A 17 -4.98 -1.98 25.09
C TRP A 17 -3.79 -1.09 25.47
N ASN A 18 -3.61 -0.77 26.76
CA ASN A 18 -2.55 0.07 27.29
C ASN A 18 -1.22 -0.67 27.60
N LYS A 19 -1.15 -2.01 27.47
CA LYS A 19 0.08 -2.79 27.73
C LYS A 19 0.65 -3.47 26.49
N LEU A 20 0.16 -3.14 25.29
CA LEU A 20 0.65 -3.67 24.01
C LEU A 20 1.97 -2.97 23.63
N SER A 21 2.99 -3.07 24.47
CA SER A 21 4.31 -2.52 24.20
C SER A 21 5.19 -3.57 23.52
N SER A 22 5.39 -3.35 22.22
CA SER A 22 6.55 -3.69 21.37
C SER A 22 7.44 -4.87 21.81
N LEU A 23 7.19 -6.06 21.22
CA LEU A 23 8.18 -7.05 20.75
C LEU A 23 7.41 -8.35 20.36
N GLY A 24 6.86 -8.39 19.15
CA GLY A 24 6.24 -9.59 18.56
C GLY A 24 4.76 -9.47 18.18
N SER A 25 4.24 -10.45 17.42
CA SER A 25 2.84 -10.50 16.98
C SER A 25 1.89 -10.60 18.18
N PRO A 26 0.87 -9.73 18.30
CA PRO A 26 -0.13 -9.78 19.38
C PRO A 26 -0.82 -11.14 19.50
N PHE A 27 -1.01 -11.85 18.39
CA PHE A 27 -1.58 -13.20 18.39
C PHE A 27 -0.63 -14.18 19.08
N VAL A 28 0.63 -14.21 18.65
CA VAL A 28 1.64 -15.15 19.14
C VAL A 28 1.92 -14.93 20.63
N THR A 29 2.04 -13.66 21.04
CA THR A 29 2.24 -13.29 22.44
C THR A 29 1.04 -13.65 23.33
N THR A 30 -0.18 -13.56 22.81
CA THR A 30 -1.40 -14.01 23.50
C THR A 30 -1.41 -15.53 23.67
N PHE A 31 -1.15 -16.31 22.60
CA PHE A 31 -1.17 -17.78 22.66
C PHE A 31 0.01 -18.36 23.45
N ALA A 32 1.18 -17.72 23.42
CA ALA A 32 2.33 -18.12 24.25
C ALA A 32 2.04 -17.96 25.75
N LYS A 33 1.32 -16.90 26.16
CA LYS A 33 0.93 -16.68 27.56
C LYS A 33 -0.14 -17.67 28.06
N VAL A 34 -0.99 -18.17 27.16
CA VAL A 34 -2.01 -19.20 27.46
C VAL A 34 -1.40 -20.61 27.60
N ARG A 35 -0.06 -20.75 27.56
CA ARG A 35 0.70 -22.02 27.71
C ARG A 35 0.43 -23.08 26.65
N ILE A 36 -0.10 -22.72 25.49
CA ILE A 36 -0.26 -23.63 24.34
C ILE A 36 0.87 -23.34 23.34
N THR A 37 2.08 -23.77 23.66
CA THR A 37 3.29 -23.52 22.86
C THR A 37 3.15 -24.07 21.42
N ALA A 38 2.40 -25.16 21.23
CA ALA A 38 2.09 -25.72 19.91
C ALA A 38 1.16 -24.82 19.06
N ALA A 39 0.27 -24.04 19.68
CA ALA A 39 -0.58 -23.10 18.95
C ALA A 39 0.22 -21.88 18.45
N ALA A 40 1.21 -21.44 19.22
CA ALA A 40 2.08 -20.33 18.83
C ALA A 40 2.89 -20.66 17.56
N SER A 41 3.42 -21.87 17.42
CA SER A 41 4.17 -22.28 16.23
C SER A 41 3.27 -22.44 14.99
N ILE A 42 2.06 -23.00 15.15
CA ILE A 42 1.08 -23.10 14.05
C ILE A 42 0.67 -21.71 13.55
N ILE A 43 0.41 -20.77 14.46
CA ILE A 43 0.04 -19.40 14.09
C ILE A 43 1.19 -18.68 13.40
N ASN A 44 2.42 -18.81 13.92
CA ASN A 44 3.60 -18.26 13.25
C ASN A 44 3.76 -18.82 11.83
N PHE A 45 3.59 -20.12 11.65
CA PHE A 45 3.64 -20.75 10.33
C PHE A 45 2.58 -20.15 9.38
N VAL A 46 1.32 -20.06 9.81
CA VAL A 46 0.23 -19.47 9.02
C VAL A 46 0.52 -18.01 8.67
N VAL A 47 0.98 -17.21 9.63
CA VAL A 47 1.30 -15.79 9.43
C VAL A 47 2.46 -15.62 8.45
N LEU A 48 3.51 -16.44 8.55
CA LEU A 48 4.64 -16.39 7.63
C LEU A 48 4.23 -16.81 6.21
N THR A 49 3.46 -17.88 6.06
CA THR A 49 2.95 -18.31 4.74
C THR A 49 2.02 -17.25 4.13
N ALA A 50 1.15 -16.63 4.92
CA ALA A 50 0.29 -15.55 4.48
C ALA A 50 1.09 -14.30 4.07
N ALA A 51 2.12 -13.94 4.84
CA ALA A 51 3.02 -12.83 4.52
C ALA A 51 3.79 -13.09 3.21
N LEU A 52 4.31 -14.31 3.01
CA LEU A 52 4.99 -14.71 1.77
C LEU A 52 4.05 -14.66 0.57
N SER A 53 2.80 -15.12 0.73
CA SER A 53 1.78 -15.04 -0.32
C SER A 53 1.47 -13.58 -0.69
N GLY A 54 1.25 -12.72 0.31
CA GLY A 54 1.02 -11.29 0.11
C GLY A 54 2.21 -10.59 -0.56
N ALA A 55 3.44 -10.92 -0.16
CA ALA A 55 4.66 -10.39 -0.78
C ALA A 55 4.76 -10.79 -2.25
N ASN A 56 4.49 -12.07 -2.59
CA ASN A 56 4.50 -12.54 -3.97
C ASN A 56 3.45 -11.82 -4.83
N SER A 57 2.22 -11.66 -4.33
CA SER A 57 1.17 -10.88 -5.00
C SER A 57 1.56 -9.40 -5.19
N GLY A 58 2.21 -8.80 -4.19
CA GLY A 58 2.70 -7.42 -4.25
C GLY A 58 3.77 -7.23 -5.32
N ILE A 59 4.77 -8.10 -5.38
CA ILE A 59 5.82 -8.08 -6.40
C ILE A 59 5.21 -8.27 -7.79
N TYR A 60 4.31 -9.24 -7.94
CA TYR A 60 3.65 -9.54 -9.20
C TYR A 60 2.82 -8.35 -9.73
N SER A 61 1.99 -7.75 -8.88
CA SER A 61 1.15 -6.60 -9.25
C SER A 61 2.00 -5.39 -9.63
N SER A 62 3.00 -5.07 -8.81
CA SER A 62 3.92 -3.94 -9.03
C SER A 62 4.74 -4.12 -10.32
N SER A 63 5.19 -5.34 -10.61
CA SER A 63 5.98 -5.64 -11.82
C SER A 63 5.16 -5.45 -13.10
N ARG A 64 3.88 -5.85 -13.08
CA ARG A 64 2.98 -5.63 -14.20
C ARG A 64 2.62 -4.15 -14.37
N MET A 65 2.43 -3.42 -13.28
CA MET A 65 2.21 -1.98 -13.33
C MET A 65 3.44 -1.27 -13.91
N LEU A 66 4.65 -1.63 -13.47
CA LEU A 66 5.91 -1.07 -13.99
C LEU A 66 6.13 -1.43 -15.47
N PHE A 67 5.81 -2.66 -15.87
CA PHE A 67 5.82 -3.08 -17.26
C PHE A 67 4.86 -2.24 -18.12
N LYS A 68 3.62 -2.03 -17.64
CA LYS A 68 2.60 -1.23 -18.35
C LYS A 68 3.02 0.23 -18.49
N LEU A 69 3.55 0.83 -17.42
CA LEU A 69 4.15 2.17 -17.46
C LEU A 69 5.31 2.23 -18.45
N SER A 70 6.17 1.21 -18.47
CA SER A 70 7.30 1.17 -19.40
C SER A 70 6.79 1.08 -20.84
N HIS A 71 5.79 0.23 -21.11
CA HIS A 71 5.16 0.10 -22.41
C HIS A 71 4.59 1.45 -22.90
N ASP A 72 3.89 2.18 -22.04
CA ASP A 72 3.33 3.51 -22.30
C ASP A 72 4.38 4.63 -22.39
N GLY A 73 5.67 4.35 -22.16
CA GLY A 73 6.77 5.33 -22.21
C GLY A 73 7.04 6.04 -20.87
N GLU A 74 6.22 5.79 -19.86
CA GLU A 74 6.25 6.38 -18.52
C GLU A 74 7.33 5.81 -17.59
N ALA A 75 7.95 4.68 -17.95
CA ALA A 75 9.08 4.09 -17.22
C ALA A 75 10.24 3.71 -18.15
N PRO A 76 11.46 3.44 -17.61
CA PRO A 76 12.63 3.05 -18.41
C PRO A 76 12.35 1.87 -19.35
N SER A 77 12.79 2.00 -20.60
CA SER A 77 12.58 1.00 -21.69
C SER A 77 13.02 -0.44 -21.35
N PRO A 78 14.06 -0.69 -20.53
CA PRO A 78 14.43 -2.05 -20.15
C PRO A 78 13.30 -2.85 -19.49
N PHE A 79 12.35 -2.18 -18.83
CA PHE A 79 11.22 -2.85 -18.16
C PHE A 79 10.09 -3.27 -19.13
N LYS A 80 10.17 -2.95 -20.43
CA LYS A 80 9.24 -3.46 -21.47
C LYS A 80 9.51 -4.91 -21.87
N HIS A 81 10.58 -5.54 -21.37
CA HIS A 81 10.93 -6.88 -21.79
C HIS A 81 9.96 -7.91 -21.20
N ILE A 82 9.58 -8.88 -22.03
CA ILE A 82 8.82 -10.07 -21.61
C ILE A 82 9.69 -11.29 -21.85
N SER A 83 9.82 -12.15 -20.84
CA SER A 83 10.54 -13.42 -20.94
C SER A 83 9.76 -14.47 -21.74
N LYS A 84 10.42 -15.59 -22.08
CA LYS A 84 9.79 -16.77 -22.74
C LYS A 84 8.60 -17.35 -21.96
N ARG A 85 8.47 -17.06 -20.67
CA ARG A 85 7.36 -17.50 -19.80
C ARG A 85 6.20 -16.49 -19.74
N ILE A 86 6.18 -15.48 -20.61
CA ILE A 86 5.13 -14.44 -20.68
C ILE A 86 5.03 -13.66 -19.35
N VAL A 87 6.19 -13.40 -18.73
CA VAL A 87 6.29 -12.58 -17.51
C VAL A 87 7.36 -11.48 -17.68
N PRO A 88 7.13 -10.27 -17.13
CA PRO A 88 8.07 -9.16 -17.22
C PRO A 88 9.22 -9.35 -16.23
N ASP A 89 10.15 -10.23 -16.58
CA ASP A 89 11.28 -10.67 -15.76
C ASP A 89 12.18 -9.51 -15.29
N ARG A 90 12.49 -8.55 -16.17
CA ARG A 90 13.30 -7.38 -15.82
C ARG A 90 12.62 -6.45 -14.82
N ALA A 91 11.30 -6.31 -14.91
CA ALA A 91 10.52 -5.55 -13.93
C ALA A 91 10.48 -6.27 -12.58
N ILE A 92 10.32 -7.60 -12.59
CA ILE A 92 10.37 -8.44 -11.39
C ILE A 92 11.75 -8.32 -10.72
N MET A 93 12.84 -8.46 -11.47
CA MET A 93 14.20 -8.31 -10.95
C MET A 93 14.45 -6.91 -10.40
N GLY A 94 13.95 -5.86 -11.07
CA GLY A 94 14.06 -4.48 -10.59
C GLY A 94 13.36 -4.26 -9.25
N ILE A 95 12.13 -4.77 -9.10
CA ILE A 95 11.36 -4.64 -7.85
C ILE A 95 11.97 -5.49 -6.73
N SER A 96 12.27 -6.77 -7.00
CA SER A 96 12.92 -7.64 -6.03
C SER A 96 14.29 -7.11 -5.61
N GLY A 97 15.06 -6.57 -6.55
CA GLY A 97 16.33 -5.90 -6.27
C GLY A 97 16.16 -4.66 -5.40
N GLY A 98 15.15 -3.83 -5.68
CA GLY A 98 14.81 -2.67 -4.84
C GLY A 98 14.41 -3.07 -3.41
N ILE A 99 13.61 -4.13 -3.25
CA ILE A 99 13.26 -4.70 -1.93
C ILE A 99 14.52 -5.20 -1.22
N PHE A 100 15.40 -5.91 -1.92
CA PHE A 100 16.65 -6.43 -1.36
C PHE A 100 17.59 -5.31 -0.91
N ILE A 101 17.75 -4.26 -1.73
CA ILE A 101 18.52 -3.06 -1.36
C ILE A 101 17.90 -2.41 -0.12
N GLY A 102 16.57 -2.24 -0.09
CA GLY A 102 15.87 -1.70 1.07
C GLY A 102 16.10 -2.52 2.35
N PHE A 103 16.09 -3.85 2.23
CA PHE A 103 16.42 -4.77 3.33
C PHE A 103 17.86 -4.60 3.81
N VAL A 104 18.84 -4.60 2.89
CA VAL A 104 20.26 -4.42 3.23
C VAL A 104 20.50 -3.07 3.91
N LEU A 105 19.91 -1.99 3.37
CA LEU A 105 19.98 -0.66 3.97
C LEU A 105 19.36 -0.63 5.37
N ASN A 106 18.24 -1.33 5.58
CA ASN A 106 17.61 -1.43 6.90
C ASN A 106 18.50 -2.16 7.91
N VAL A 107 19.10 -3.30 7.52
CA VAL A 107 20.01 -4.05 8.40
C VAL A 107 21.26 -3.24 8.73
N ILE A 108 21.90 -2.62 7.72
CA ILE A 108 23.09 -1.80 7.94
C ILE A 108 22.77 -0.60 8.84
N ALA A 109 21.69 0.13 8.58
CA ALA A 109 21.32 1.29 9.38
C ALA A 109 21.00 0.91 10.85
N SER A 110 20.37 -0.24 11.08
CA SER A 110 20.11 -0.73 12.43
C SER A 110 21.39 -1.06 13.21
N GLN A 111 22.47 -1.47 12.52
CA GLN A 111 23.76 -1.73 13.13
C GLN A 111 24.52 -0.46 13.52
N PHE A 112 24.44 0.60 12.70
CA PHE A 112 25.16 1.85 12.95
C PHE A 112 24.42 2.82 13.89
N ASN A 113 23.08 2.84 13.89
CA ASN A 113 22.28 3.75 14.71
C ASN A 113 21.08 3.04 15.35
N HIS A 114 21.19 2.63 16.62
CA HIS A 114 20.08 2.06 17.40
C HIS A 114 18.94 3.06 17.68
N SER A 115 19.14 4.36 17.43
CA SER A 115 18.10 5.42 17.53
C SER A 115 17.53 5.85 16.18
N ALA A 116 18.01 5.31 15.06
CA ALA A 116 17.36 5.58 13.78
C ALA A 116 16.01 4.86 13.80
N SER A 117 14.92 5.62 13.83
CA SER A 117 13.56 5.14 13.55
C SER A 117 13.63 4.08 12.45
N ASP A 118 13.12 2.88 12.73
CA ASP A 118 13.18 1.72 11.85
C ASP A 118 13.00 2.18 10.39
N LEU A 119 14.04 2.06 9.55
CA LEU A 119 13.94 2.48 8.14
C LEU A 119 12.75 1.78 7.46
N PHE A 120 12.43 0.57 7.92
CA PHE A 120 11.19 -0.12 7.58
C PHE A 120 9.94 0.70 7.87
N VAL A 121 9.80 1.26 9.07
CA VAL A 121 8.67 2.11 9.47
C VAL A 121 8.60 3.35 8.59
N ILE A 122 9.74 4.00 8.28
CA ILE A 122 9.76 5.16 7.38
C ILE A 122 9.30 4.79 5.96
N VAL A 123 9.85 3.73 5.38
CA VAL A 123 9.53 3.28 4.02
C VAL A 123 8.08 2.80 3.94
N PHE A 124 7.63 2.01 4.90
CA PHE A 124 6.24 1.57 5.00
C PHE A 124 5.29 2.76 5.11
N SER A 125 5.60 3.68 6.02
CA SER A 125 4.87 4.93 6.23
C SER A 125 4.78 5.77 4.96
N SER A 126 5.88 5.90 4.21
CA SER A 126 5.90 6.66 2.95
C SER A 126 4.97 6.12 1.87
N SER A 127 4.60 4.83 1.95
CA SER A 127 3.72 4.18 0.96
C SER A 127 2.24 4.42 1.23
N VAL A 128 1.86 4.81 2.45
CA VAL A 128 0.45 4.93 2.85
C VAL A 128 -0.24 6.04 2.07
N LEU A 129 0.31 7.25 2.07
CA LEU A 129 -0.32 8.41 1.43
C LEU A 129 -0.39 8.27 -0.11
N PRO A 130 0.70 7.90 -0.83
CA PRO A 130 0.62 7.60 -2.26
C PRO A 130 -0.36 6.45 -2.57
N GLY A 131 -0.43 5.43 -1.70
CA GLY A 131 -1.39 4.33 -1.81
C GLY A 131 -2.85 4.74 -1.66
N MET A 132 -3.13 5.88 -1.00
CA MET A 132 -4.48 6.43 -0.90
C MET A 132 -4.93 7.17 -2.16
N ILE A 133 -4.02 7.74 -2.94
CA ILE A 133 -4.35 8.54 -4.14
C ILE A 133 -5.18 7.74 -5.16
N PRO A 134 -4.86 6.49 -5.51
CA PRO A 134 -5.70 5.69 -6.41
C PRO A 134 -7.16 5.59 -5.97
N TRP A 135 -7.45 5.55 -4.67
CA TRP A 135 -8.82 5.50 -4.17
C TRP A 135 -9.59 6.79 -4.45
N PHE A 136 -8.95 7.94 -4.24
CA PHE A 136 -9.51 9.24 -4.64
C PHE A 136 -9.77 9.27 -6.15
N VAL A 137 -8.78 8.84 -6.94
CA VAL A 137 -8.90 8.84 -8.41
C VAL A 137 -10.02 7.91 -8.87
N ILE A 138 -10.16 6.71 -8.31
CA ILE A 138 -11.23 5.76 -8.66
C ILE A 138 -12.60 6.37 -8.35
N LEU A 139 -12.80 6.94 -7.16
CA LEU A 139 -14.08 7.53 -6.76
C LEU A 139 -14.46 8.73 -7.63
N LEU A 140 -13.50 9.62 -7.91
CA LEU A 140 -13.72 10.78 -8.78
C LEU A 140 -13.94 10.36 -10.23
N ALA A 141 -13.18 9.39 -10.73
CA ALA A 141 -13.33 8.84 -12.07
C ALA A 141 -14.70 8.19 -12.25
N GLU A 142 -15.18 7.44 -11.26
CA GLU A 142 -16.50 6.81 -11.32
C GLU A 142 -17.63 7.85 -11.28
N LEU A 143 -17.54 8.88 -10.42
CA LEU A 143 -18.46 10.02 -10.42
C LEU A 143 -18.50 10.71 -11.79
N ARG A 144 -17.33 10.98 -12.38
CA ARG A 144 -17.22 11.65 -13.68
C ARG A 144 -17.71 10.76 -14.82
N PHE A 145 -17.37 9.47 -14.80
CA PHE A 145 -17.75 8.49 -15.80
C PHE A 145 -19.27 8.35 -15.88
N ARG A 146 -19.95 8.21 -14.74
CA ARG A 146 -21.42 8.13 -14.70
C ARG A 146 -22.10 9.42 -15.13
N ARG A 147 -21.53 10.59 -14.81
CA ARG A 147 -22.06 11.89 -15.27
C ARG A 147 -22.00 12.07 -16.79
N HIS A 148 -20.92 11.60 -17.42
CA HIS A 148 -20.70 11.77 -18.87
C HIS A 148 -21.27 10.62 -19.72
N ASN A 149 -21.50 9.44 -19.14
CA ASN A 149 -21.97 8.26 -19.87
C ASN A 149 -23.34 7.79 -19.36
N LYS A 150 -24.29 8.72 -19.20
CA LYS A 150 -25.63 8.41 -18.67
C LYS A 150 -26.33 7.30 -19.49
N ASP A 151 -26.17 7.32 -20.81
CA ASP A 151 -26.79 6.35 -21.72
C ASP A 151 -26.26 4.93 -21.51
N LYS A 152 -24.96 4.79 -21.25
CA LYS A 152 -24.32 3.49 -20.96
C LYS A 152 -24.63 2.99 -19.55
N MET A 153 -24.96 3.90 -18.63
CA MET A 153 -25.34 3.54 -17.27
C MET A 153 -26.78 3.04 -17.15
N ALA A 154 -27.64 3.37 -18.12
CA ALA A 154 -29.02 2.87 -18.17
C ALA A 154 -29.08 1.34 -18.29
N THR A 155 -28.14 0.74 -19.04
CA THR A 155 -28.07 -0.71 -19.31
C THR A 155 -27.01 -1.44 -18.48
N HIS A 156 -26.31 -0.73 -17.59
CA HIS A 156 -25.19 -1.32 -16.86
C HIS A 156 -25.66 -2.37 -15.83
N PRO A 157 -25.09 -3.59 -15.83
CA PRO A 157 -25.54 -4.69 -14.98
C PRO A 157 -25.27 -4.45 -13.49
N PHE A 158 -24.26 -3.62 -13.17
CA PHE A 158 -23.90 -3.29 -11.79
C PHE A 158 -24.34 -1.88 -11.41
N LYS A 159 -25.29 -1.80 -10.46
CA LYS A 159 -25.80 -0.55 -9.90
C LYS A 159 -25.23 -0.36 -8.50
N LEU A 160 -24.58 0.78 -8.28
CA LEU A 160 -24.09 1.14 -6.94
C LEU A 160 -25.29 1.57 -6.08
N PRO A 161 -25.57 0.89 -4.95
CA PRO A 161 -26.65 1.32 -4.08
C PRO A 161 -26.36 2.72 -3.54
N LEU A 162 -27.41 3.55 -3.45
CA LEU A 162 -27.34 4.92 -2.89
C LEU A 162 -26.37 5.87 -3.64
N TYR A 163 -26.10 5.63 -4.92
CA TYR A 163 -25.39 6.59 -5.76
C TYR A 163 -26.18 7.91 -5.87
N PRO A 164 -25.53 9.10 -5.78
CA PRO A 164 -24.10 9.36 -5.62
C PRO A 164 -23.63 9.53 -4.16
N PHE A 165 -24.51 9.41 -3.17
CA PHE A 165 -24.21 9.67 -1.76
C PHE A 165 -23.07 8.80 -1.23
N THR A 166 -23.03 7.53 -1.61
CA THR A 166 -21.97 6.60 -1.20
C THR A 166 -20.58 7.04 -1.63
N ASN A 167 -20.44 7.65 -2.82
CA ASN A 167 -19.15 8.17 -3.28
C ASN A 167 -18.73 9.42 -2.52
N TYR A 168 -19.66 10.36 -2.31
CA TYR A 168 -19.36 11.55 -1.52
C TYR A 168 -18.99 11.19 -0.08
N PHE A 169 -19.71 10.24 0.51
CA PHE A 169 -19.39 9.69 1.83
C PHE A 169 -18.00 9.05 1.86
N ALA A 170 -17.66 8.22 0.87
CA ALA A 170 -16.34 7.58 0.80
C ALA A 170 -15.21 8.61 0.64
N VAL A 171 -15.38 9.62 -0.23
CA VAL A 171 -14.40 10.71 -0.38
C VAL A 171 -14.27 11.50 0.92
N ALA A 172 -15.38 11.83 1.59
CA ALA A 172 -15.36 12.54 2.86
C ALA A 172 -14.62 11.73 3.94
N MET A 173 -14.87 10.42 4.04
CA MET A 173 -14.17 9.54 4.98
C MET A 173 -12.68 9.44 4.67
N LEU A 174 -12.28 9.35 3.40
CA LEU A 174 -10.87 9.38 3.03
C LEU A 174 -10.21 10.72 3.40
N LEU A 175 -10.89 11.85 3.22
CA LEU A 175 -10.38 13.16 3.66
C LEU A 175 -10.22 13.23 5.17
N VAL A 176 -11.20 12.73 5.93
CA VAL A 176 -11.10 12.63 7.39
C VAL A 176 -9.88 11.82 7.80
N ILE A 177 -9.65 10.65 7.18
CA ILE A 177 -8.45 9.84 7.45
C ILE A 177 -7.17 10.63 7.18
N VAL A 178 -7.08 11.32 6.04
CA VAL A 178 -5.90 12.15 5.72
C VAL A 178 -5.68 13.23 6.78
N VAL A 179 -6.73 13.93 7.22
CA VAL A 179 -6.64 14.95 8.29
C VAL A 179 -6.15 14.33 9.60
N PHE A 180 -6.69 13.18 10.01
CA PHE A 180 -6.23 12.49 11.21
C PHE A 180 -4.77 12.04 11.09
N MET A 181 -4.31 11.67 9.90
CA MET A 181 -2.91 11.33 9.67
C MET A 181 -1.95 12.50 9.89
N PHE A 182 -2.37 13.75 9.65
CA PHE A 182 -1.59 14.95 9.98
C PHE A 182 -1.51 15.23 11.48
N ILE A 183 -2.62 14.98 12.18
CA ILE A 183 -2.75 15.26 13.62
C ILE A 183 -1.89 14.27 14.42
N ASN A 184 -1.98 12.97 14.09
CA ASN A 184 -1.31 11.93 14.85
C ASN A 184 0.22 11.93 14.59
N PRO A 185 1.07 12.05 15.63
CA PRO A 185 2.52 12.13 15.49
C PRO A 185 3.14 10.89 14.83
N ASP A 186 2.57 9.70 15.04
CA ASP A 186 3.10 8.45 14.47
C ASP A 186 2.90 8.38 12.95
N THR A 187 1.78 8.92 12.47
CA THR A 187 1.44 8.94 11.03
C THR A 187 1.93 10.20 10.32
N ARG A 188 2.34 11.23 11.06
CA ARG A 188 2.83 12.48 10.47
C ARG A 188 4.06 12.26 9.61
N ILE A 189 4.97 11.38 10.04
CA ILE A 189 6.14 10.97 9.25
C ILE A 189 5.69 10.35 7.93
N SER A 190 4.67 9.49 7.96
CA SER A 190 4.05 8.88 6.77
C SER A 190 3.55 9.92 5.77
N VAL A 191 2.90 10.97 6.28
CA VAL A 191 2.34 12.05 5.45
C VAL A 191 3.44 12.89 4.81
N ILE A 192 4.45 13.31 5.59
CA ILE A 192 5.54 14.15 5.08
C ILE A 192 6.34 13.41 3.99
N VAL A 193 6.76 12.17 4.28
CA VAL A 193 7.54 11.40 3.31
C VAL A 193 6.70 11.01 2.10
N GLY A 194 5.44 10.62 2.31
CA GLY A 194 4.51 10.32 1.23
C GLY A 194 4.24 11.53 0.32
N ALA A 195 4.06 12.72 0.90
CA ALA A 195 3.92 13.96 0.15
C ALA A 195 5.19 14.30 -0.65
N LEU A 196 6.37 14.11 -0.06
CA LEU A 196 7.65 14.30 -0.76
C LEU A 196 7.75 13.37 -1.96
N VAL A 197 7.41 12.08 -1.80
CA VAL A 197 7.40 11.11 -2.91
C VAL A 197 6.43 11.53 -4.02
N LEU A 198 5.23 12.01 -3.68
CA LEU A 198 4.28 12.53 -4.66
C LEU A 198 4.78 13.77 -5.39
N ILE A 199 5.44 14.70 -4.68
CA ILE A 199 6.04 15.88 -5.28
C ILE A 199 7.12 15.46 -6.27
N VAL A 200 8.02 14.56 -5.87
CA VAL A 200 9.08 14.03 -6.74
C VAL A 200 8.48 13.35 -7.97
N ALA A 201 7.47 12.49 -7.79
CA ALA A 201 6.78 11.83 -8.89
C ALA A 201 6.13 12.84 -9.86
N THR A 202 5.49 13.89 -9.32
CA THR A 202 4.88 14.96 -10.10
C THR A 202 5.92 15.76 -10.89
N VAL A 203 7.05 16.10 -10.27
CA VAL A 203 8.17 16.78 -10.93
C VAL A 203 8.74 15.93 -12.07
N VAL A 204 8.98 14.63 -11.83
CA VAL A 204 9.47 13.70 -12.86
C VAL A 204 8.47 13.61 -14.03
N TYR A 205 7.17 13.53 -13.74
CA TYR A 205 6.12 13.51 -14.75
C TYR A 205 6.13 14.80 -15.59
N LEU A 206 6.17 15.97 -14.95
CA LEU A 206 6.19 17.26 -15.63
C LEU A 206 7.45 17.46 -16.48
N ILE A 207 8.63 17.02 -16.01
CA ILE A 207 9.88 17.09 -16.78
C ILE A 207 9.79 16.21 -18.03
N ARG A 208 9.24 14.99 -17.91
CA ARG A 208 9.06 14.08 -19.05
C ARG A 208 8.04 14.58 -20.07
N HIS A 209 6.94 15.19 -19.62
CA HIS A 209 5.84 15.66 -20.47
C HIS A 209 5.94 17.13 -20.88
N LYS A 210 7.02 17.83 -20.49
CA LYS A 210 7.24 19.25 -20.80
C LYS A 210 7.18 19.56 -22.30
N GLY A 211 7.48 18.57 -23.16
CA GLY A 211 7.38 18.67 -24.62
C GLY A 211 5.95 18.59 -25.18
N GLU A 212 5.02 17.96 -24.46
CA GLU A 212 3.61 17.84 -24.88
C GLU A 212 2.79 19.06 -24.45
N PHE A 213 3.05 19.60 -23.26
CA PHE A 213 2.39 20.83 -22.77
C PHE A 213 2.78 22.10 -23.54
N LYS A 214 3.88 22.07 -24.29
CA LYS A 214 4.33 23.19 -25.13
C LYS A 214 3.74 23.16 -26.55
N LYS A 215 3.02 22.08 -26.91
CA LYS A 215 2.44 21.84 -28.23
C LYS A 215 0.92 22.08 -28.30
N ASN A 216 0.28 22.29 -27.15
CA ASN A 216 -1.10 22.76 -27.02
C ASN A 216 -1.11 24.22 -26.55
#